data_AF-S5SV76-F1
#
_entry.id   AF-S5SV76-F1
#
_cell.length_a   1.000
_cell.length_b   1.000
_cell.length_c   1.000
_cell.angle_alpha   90.00
_cell.angle_beta   90.00
_cell.angle_gamma   90.00
#
_symmetry.space_group_name_H-M   'P 1'
#
loop_
_entity.id
_entity.type
_entity.pdbx_description
1 polymer ?
#
loop_
_entity_poly.entity_id
_entity_poly.type
_entity_poly.pdbx_seq_one_letter_code
_entity_poly.pdbx_strand_id
1 'polypeptide(L)'
;MASTASHKKEPEIYDGVSTEDVPSAGWGWSELSRPAIQITGWISVFIMLAFLFGNHEGHVETIWILVLTALIAIGLLLFAFEPKWSQTRTLTGHNKPVGHVEPDWTYDQKTLSGAYSTLSDSQLRSMNIDPARVQHLRATPGLTEGTVQSTANLDAGRSGAAEGVKDTFR
;
A
#
# COMPACT_ATOMS: atom_id res chain seq x y z
N MET A 1 36.05 -22.09 -36.66
CA MET A 1 35.69 -20.86 -35.93
C MET A 1 34.38 -20.34 -36.51
N ALA A 2 33.24 -20.83 -36.02
CA ALA A 2 31.92 -20.38 -36.50
C ALA A 2 31.52 -19.13 -35.71
N SER A 3 31.31 -18.02 -36.43
CA SER A 3 30.75 -16.80 -35.87
C SER A 3 29.24 -17.00 -35.71
N THR A 4 28.76 -17.12 -34.48
CA THR A 4 27.32 -17.09 -34.19
C THR A 4 26.86 -15.65 -34.32
N ALA A 5 26.26 -15.32 -35.46
CA ALA A 5 25.55 -14.07 -35.65
C ALA A 5 24.36 -14.02 -34.69
N SER A 6 24.48 -13.22 -33.62
CA SER A 6 23.39 -12.95 -32.69
C SER A 6 22.31 -12.12 -33.41
N HIS A 7 21.26 -12.77 -33.90
CA HIS A 7 20.07 -12.14 -34.50
C HIS A 7 19.09 -11.59 -33.45
N LYS A 8 19.56 -11.19 -32.27
CA LYS A 8 18.73 -10.44 -31.32
C LYS A 8 18.94 -8.96 -31.57
N LYS A 9 17.93 -8.27 -32.09
CA LYS A 9 17.90 -6.81 -32.16
C LYS A 9 17.92 -6.31 -30.71
N GLU A 10 18.86 -5.43 -30.38
CA GLU A 10 18.97 -4.87 -29.03
C GLU A 10 17.67 -4.13 -28.67
N PRO A 11 17.19 -4.24 -27.42
CA PRO A 11 16.03 -3.50 -26.97
C PRO A 11 16.29 -2.00 -27.04
N GLU A 12 15.57 -1.32 -27.91
CA GLU A 12 15.54 0.14 -27.97
C GLU A 12 14.44 0.63 -27.04
N ILE A 13 14.77 1.57 -26.15
CA ILE A 13 13.82 2.15 -25.18
C ILE A 13 13.33 3.47 -25.74
N TYR A 14 12.02 3.59 -25.92
CA TYR A 14 11.34 4.79 -26.37
C TYR A 14 10.40 5.25 -25.26
N ASP A 15 10.58 6.49 -24.79
CA ASP A 15 9.71 7.16 -23.81
C ASP A 15 9.39 6.32 -22.54
N GLY A 16 10.30 5.42 -22.16
CA GLY A 16 10.18 4.57 -20.97
C GLY A 16 9.59 3.17 -21.23
N VAL A 17 9.26 2.84 -22.48
CA VAL A 17 8.81 1.51 -22.93
C VAL A 17 9.87 0.87 -23.83
N SER A 18 10.18 -0.40 -23.58
CA SER A 18 11.14 -1.16 -24.39
C SER A 18 10.47 -1.80 -25.61
N THR A 19 11.17 -1.88 -26.74
CA THR A 19 10.74 -2.68 -27.90
C THR A 19 10.64 -4.18 -27.58
N GLU A 20 11.19 -4.65 -26.45
CA GLU A 20 10.97 -6.00 -25.94
C GLU A 20 9.55 -6.21 -25.36
N ASP A 21 8.97 -5.18 -24.73
CA ASP A 21 7.63 -5.25 -24.14
C ASP A 21 6.56 -4.98 -25.21
N VAL A 22 6.77 -3.95 -26.04
CA VAL A 22 5.83 -3.54 -27.08
C VAL A 22 6.59 -3.32 -28.40
N PRO A 23 6.36 -4.14 -29.45
CA PRO A 23 7.14 -4.06 -30.68
C PRO A 23 6.96 -2.74 -31.45
N SER A 24 5.88 -2.00 -31.15
CA SER A 24 5.59 -0.66 -31.68
C SER A 24 6.08 0.50 -30.79
N ALA A 25 6.90 0.24 -29.76
CA ALA A 25 7.43 1.29 -28.88
C ALA A 25 8.08 2.43 -29.68
N GLY A 26 8.82 2.11 -30.76
CA GLY A 26 9.41 3.12 -31.65
C GLY A 26 8.46 3.75 -32.68
N TRP A 27 7.29 3.17 -32.97
CA TRP A 27 6.29 3.77 -33.89
C TRP A 27 5.39 4.75 -33.13
N GLY A 28 5.08 4.47 -31.86
CA GLY A 28 4.26 5.35 -31.02
C GLY A 28 2.75 5.10 -31.08
N TRP A 29 2.28 4.01 -31.71
CA TRP A 29 0.85 3.61 -31.63
C TRP A 29 0.38 3.32 -30.20
N SER A 30 1.30 2.91 -29.33
CA SER A 30 1.01 2.47 -27.97
C SER A 30 1.24 3.55 -26.92
N GLU A 31 1.87 4.65 -27.30
CA GLU A 31 2.21 5.74 -26.39
C GLU A 31 1.40 6.99 -26.73
N LEU A 32 0.41 7.25 -25.90
CA LEU A 32 -0.41 8.44 -26.02
C LEU A 32 0.26 9.61 -25.30
N SER A 33 1.05 10.39 -26.03
CA SER A 33 1.74 11.55 -25.47
C SER A 33 0.75 12.65 -25.04
N ARG A 34 1.04 13.28 -23.89
CA ARG A 34 0.30 14.45 -23.39
C ARG A 34 0.09 15.56 -24.43
N PRO A 35 1.12 15.99 -25.21
CA PRO A 35 0.90 17.00 -26.25
C PRO A 35 -0.03 16.51 -27.36
N ALA A 36 0.02 15.23 -27.76
CA ALA A 36 -0.86 14.69 -28.78
C ALA A 36 -2.34 14.71 -28.33
N ILE A 37 -2.61 14.37 -27.07
CA ILE A 37 -3.95 14.49 -26.47
C ILE A 37 -4.43 15.94 -26.57
N GLN A 38 -3.59 16.90 -26.20
CA GLN A 38 -4.00 18.30 -26.19
C GLN A 38 -4.27 18.86 -27.59
N ILE A 39 -3.38 18.60 -28.54
CA ILE A 39 -3.57 19.05 -29.93
C ILE A 39 -4.87 18.46 -30.50
N THR A 40 -5.07 17.15 -30.35
CA THR A 40 -6.26 16.47 -30.87
C THR A 40 -7.54 16.95 -30.19
N GLY A 41 -7.47 17.17 -28.87
CA GLY A 41 -8.57 17.72 -28.08
C GLY A 41 -8.97 19.12 -28.55
N TRP A 42 -8.02 20.04 -28.70
CA TRP A 42 -8.32 21.39 -29.18
C TRP A 42 -8.83 21.42 -30.62
N ILE A 43 -8.31 20.54 -31.50
CA ILE A 43 -8.87 20.36 -32.85
C ILE A 43 -10.35 19.97 -32.77
N SER A 44 -10.71 19.02 -31.89
CA SER A 44 -12.10 18.62 -31.69
C SER A 44 -12.97 19.79 -31.21
N VAL A 45 -12.48 20.62 -30.27
CA VAL A 45 -13.18 21.83 -29.81
C VAL A 45 -13.45 22.80 -30.97
N PHE A 46 -12.45 23.05 -31.84
CA PHE A 46 -12.64 23.92 -33.00
C PHE A 46 -13.65 23.37 -34.00
N ILE A 47 -13.64 22.05 -34.24
CA ILE A 47 -14.62 21.41 -35.14
C ILE A 47 -16.03 21.55 -34.57
N MET A 48 -16.23 21.34 -33.27
CA MET A 48 -17.55 21.52 -32.66
C MET A 48 -18.03 22.97 -32.72
N LEU A 49 -17.13 23.94 -32.53
CA LEU A 49 -17.48 25.35 -32.73
C LEU A 49 -17.83 25.66 -34.19
N ALA A 50 -17.19 25.00 -35.16
CA ALA A 50 -17.55 25.13 -36.57
C ALA A 50 -18.98 24.62 -36.84
N PHE A 51 -19.44 23.59 -36.11
CA PHE A 51 -20.81 23.07 -36.22
C PHE A 51 -21.89 24.00 -35.65
N LEU A 52 -21.54 25.15 -35.06
CA LEU A 52 -22.53 26.20 -34.76
C LEU A 52 -22.96 26.96 -36.01
N PHE A 53 -22.14 26.94 -37.07
CA PHE A 53 -22.44 27.64 -38.31
C PHE A 53 -23.21 26.72 -39.25
N GLY A 54 -24.54 26.91 -39.30
CA GLY A 54 -25.43 26.09 -40.11
C GLY A 54 -26.88 26.55 -40.02
N ASN A 55 -27.76 25.88 -40.75
CA ASN A 55 -29.21 26.14 -40.71
C ASN A 55 -29.86 25.44 -39.50
N HIS A 56 -29.51 25.88 -38.29
CA HIS A 56 -30.08 25.34 -37.06
C HIS A 56 -31.41 26.03 -36.76
N GLU A 57 -32.53 25.38 -37.10
CA GLU A 57 -33.85 25.82 -36.66
C GLU A 57 -34.18 25.19 -35.30
N GLY A 58 -34.22 26.03 -34.27
CA GLY A 58 -34.40 25.62 -32.88
C GLY A 58 -33.06 25.54 -32.13
N HIS A 59 -33.01 26.16 -30.95
CA HIS A 59 -31.78 26.34 -30.18
C HIS A 59 -31.25 25.06 -29.52
N VAL A 60 -31.99 23.94 -29.61
CA VAL A 60 -31.65 22.71 -28.89
C VAL A 60 -30.29 22.17 -29.34
N GLU A 61 -30.05 22.11 -30.66
CA GLU A 61 -28.77 21.63 -31.19
C GLU A 61 -27.60 22.53 -30.78
N THR A 62 -27.77 23.84 -30.89
CA THR A 62 -26.77 24.84 -30.46
C THR A 62 -26.43 24.69 -28.98
N ILE A 63 -27.43 24.46 -28.12
CA ILE A 63 -27.22 24.25 -26.69
C ILE A 63 -26.41 22.97 -26.45
N TRP A 64 -26.76 21.86 -27.11
CA TRP A 64 -26.03 20.60 -26.95
C TRP A 64 -24.58 20.70 -27.42
N ILE A 65 -24.34 21.33 -28.58
CA ILE A 65 -22.98 21.52 -29.09
C ILE A 65 -22.18 22.42 -28.14
N LEU A 66 -22.75 23.52 -27.65
CA LEU A 66 -22.08 24.39 -26.69
C LEU A 66 -21.75 23.68 -25.38
N VAL A 67 -22.68 22.89 -24.84
CA VAL A 67 -22.46 22.12 -23.60
C VAL A 67 -21.35 21.10 -23.79
N LEU A 68 -21.38 20.31 -24.85
CA LEU A 68 -20.33 19.31 -25.12
C LEU A 68 -18.98 19.96 -25.38
N THR A 69 -18.95 21.06 -26.14
CA THR A 69 -17.73 21.84 -26.40
C THR A 69 -17.14 22.36 -25.09
N ALA A 70 -17.97 22.92 -24.20
CA ALA A 70 -17.54 23.40 -22.90
C ALA A 70 -17.00 22.28 -22.01
N LEU A 71 -17.66 21.11 -21.99
CA LEU A 71 -17.20 19.95 -21.23
C LEU A 71 -15.82 19.46 -21.70
N ILE A 72 -15.61 19.34 -23.01
CA ILE A 72 -14.31 18.92 -23.57
C ILE A 72 -13.24 19.97 -23.27
N ALA A 73 -13.52 21.26 -23.50
CA ALA A 73 -12.58 22.34 -23.23
C ALA A 73 -12.16 22.40 -21.75
N ILE A 74 -13.12 22.29 -20.82
CA ILE A 74 -12.84 22.21 -19.38
C ILE A 74 -12.00 20.98 -19.05
N GLY A 75 -12.35 19.81 -19.61
CA GLY A 75 -11.58 18.58 -19.44
C GLY A 75 -10.12 18.73 -19.88
N LEU A 76 -9.88 19.36 -21.04
CA LEU A 76 -8.54 19.65 -21.54
C LEU A 76 -7.78 20.64 -20.67
N LEU A 77 -8.45 21.67 -20.13
CA LEU A 77 -7.82 22.62 -19.21
C LEU A 77 -7.42 21.93 -17.90
N LEU A 78 -8.31 21.13 -17.31
CA LEU A 78 -8.00 20.36 -16.10
C LEU A 78 -6.84 19.38 -16.34
N PHE A 79 -6.82 18.74 -17.51
CA PHE A 79 -5.72 17.85 -17.91
C PHE A 79 -4.42 18.61 -18.18
N ALA A 80 -4.48 19.84 -18.71
CA ALA A 80 -3.30 20.67 -18.96
C ALA A 80 -2.66 21.17 -17.67
N PHE A 81 -3.49 21.64 -16.73
CA PHE A 81 -3.01 22.31 -15.52
C PHE A 81 -2.73 21.34 -14.37
N GLU A 82 -3.24 20.11 -14.46
CA GLU A 82 -3.11 19.06 -13.43
C GLU A 82 -3.10 19.64 -12.01
N PRO A 83 -4.19 20.32 -11.59
CA PRO A 83 -4.20 20.99 -10.30
C PRO A 83 -3.87 19.96 -9.22
N LYS A 84 -2.66 20.08 -8.65
CA LYS A 84 -2.18 19.19 -7.61
C LYS A 84 -2.92 19.52 -6.32
N TRP A 85 -4.06 18.88 -6.11
CA TRP A 85 -4.73 18.91 -4.82
C TRP A 85 -3.78 18.36 -3.75
N SER A 86 -3.86 18.85 -2.52
CA SER A 86 -3.03 18.39 -1.40
C SER A 86 -3.10 16.86 -1.27
N GLN A 87 -2.13 16.17 -1.88
CA GLN A 87 -2.01 14.72 -1.79
C GLN A 87 -1.32 14.45 -0.46
N THR A 88 -2.07 13.99 0.53
CA THR A 88 -1.46 13.48 1.75
C THR A 88 -0.72 12.21 1.36
N ARG A 89 0.62 12.28 1.25
CA ARG A 89 1.45 11.10 1.08
C ARG A 89 1.36 10.31 2.38
N THR A 90 0.54 9.27 2.41
CA THR A 90 0.65 8.25 3.43
C THR A 90 2.02 7.60 3.25
N LEU A 91 3.00 8.04 4.05
CA LEU A 91 4.30 7.38 4.14
C LEU A 91 4.02 5.98 4.67
N THR A 92 3.96 5.00 3.77
CA THR A 92 3.77 3.57 4.12
C THR A 92 4.96 3.01 4.89
N GLY A 93 6.08 3.72 4.92
CA GLY A 93 7.13 3.51 5.90
C GLY A 93 6.76 4.19 7.21
N HIS A 94 6.23 3.43 8.18
CA HIS A 94 6.41 3.81 9.59
C HIS A 94 7.91 3.95 9.80
N ASN A 95 8.40 5.20 9.89
CA ASN A 95 9.79 5.47 10.21
C ASN A 95 10.07 4.86 11.58
N LYS A 96 10.72 3.70 11.59
CA LYS A 96 11.07 3.00 12.81
C LYS A 96 12.14 3.83 13.53
N PRO A 97 12.06 4.01 14.86
CA PRO A 97 13.03 4.80 15.60
C PRO A 97 14.45 4.24 15.39
N VAL A 98 15.46 5.11 15.47
CA VAL A 98 16.87 4.72 15.39
C VAL A 98 17.14 3.63 16.42
N GLY A 99 17.61 2.46 15.97
CA GLY A 99 17.85 1.29 16.81
C GLY A 99 16.74 0.23 16.80
N HIS A 100 15.68 0.38 16.00
CA HIS A 100 14.72 -0.70 15.81
C HIS A 100 15.37 -1.90 15.11
N VAL A 101 15.48 -3.01 15.84
CA VAL A 101 15.83 -4.31 15.28
C VAL A 101 14.53 -5.01 14.90
N GLU A 102 14.40 -5.39 13.62
CA GLU A 102 13.23 -6.14 13.18
C GLU A 102 13.25 -7.55 13.80
N PRO A 103 12.10 -8.06 14.25
CA PRO A 103 12.00 -9.47 14.60
C PRO A 103 12.41 -10.32 13.39
N ASP A 104 13.21 -11.36 13.63
CA ASP A 104 13.48 -12.35 12.59
C ASP A 104 12.24 -13.23 12.45
N TRP A 105 11.32 -12.79 11.59
CA TRP A 105 10.06 -13.48 11.34
C TRP A 105 10.24 -14.92 10.89
N THR A 106 11.33 -15.22 10.18
CA THR A 106 11.60 -16.58 9.69
C THR A 106 12.03 -17.48 10.84
N TYR A 107 12.89 -16.98 11.72
CA TYR A 107 13.31 -17.69 12.92
C TYR A 107 12.15 -17.86 13.91
N ASP A 108 11.42 -16.78 14.19
CA ASP A 108 10.30 -16.75 15.13
C ASP A 108 9.17 -17.69 14.69
N GLN A 109 8.87 -17.76 13.39
CA GLN A 109 7.88 -18.69 12.86
C GLN A 109 8.33 -20.15 12.99
N LYS A 110 9.59 -20.45 12.67
CA LYS A 110 10.13 -21.82 12.74
C LYS A 110 10.23 -22.33 14.17
N THR A 111 10.56 -21.44 15.11
CA THR A 111 10.72 -21.77 16.53
C THR A 111 9.45 -21.55 17.35
N LEU A 112 8.38 -21.04 16.73
CA LEU A 112 7.16 -20.58 17.40
C LEU A 112 7.46 -19.65 18.58
N SER A 113 8.38 -18.71 18.39
CA SER A 113 8.78 -17.72 19.38
C SER A 113 8.29 -16.32 18.98
N GLY A 114 8.56 -15.31 19.81
CA GLY A 114 8.14 -13.93 19.57
C GLY A 114 6.62 -13.81 19.38
N ALA A 115 6.21 -13.25 18.25
CA ALA A 115 4.80 -13.07 17.87
C ALA A 115 4.03 -14.39 17.69
N TYR A 116 4.71 -15.52 17.52
CA TYR A 116 4.11 -16.84 17.30
C TYR A 116 3.96 -17.69 18.58
N SER A 117 4.47 -17.20 19.72
CA SER A 117 4.51 -17.95 20.99
C SER A 117 3.14 -18.21 21.61
N THR A 118 2.15 -17.35 21.32
CA THR A 118 0.80 -17.37 21.91
C THR A 118 -0.27 -17.83 20.93
N LEU A 119 0.12 -18.48 19.82
CA LEU A 119 -0.83 -18.96 18.83
C LEU A 119 -1.77 -20.03 19.40
N SER A 120 -3.07 -19.84 19.14
CA SER A 120 -4.10 -20.82 19.45
C SER A 120 -4.04 -22.04 18.52
N ASP A 121 -4.62 -23.16 18.97
CA ASP A 121 -4.68 -24.40 18.19
C ASP A 121 -5.41 -24.26 16.84
N SER A 122 -6.35 -23.32 16.73
CA SER A 122 -7.03 -23.02 15.47
C SER A 122 -6.13 -22.23 14.52
N GLN A 123 -5.35 -21.28 15.05
CA GLN A 123 -4.38 -20.50 14.26
C GLN A 123 -3.24 -21.38 13.75
N LEU A 124 -2.72 -22.29 14.57
CA LEU A 124 -1.70 -23.26 14.13
C LEU A 124 -2.22 -24.14 12.99
N ARG A 125 -3.45 -24.64 13.11
CA ARG A 125 -4.08 -25.43 12.04
C ARG A 125 -4.31 -24.61 10.76
N SER A 126 -4.62 -23.32 10.88
CA SER A 126 -4.74 -22.43 9.70
C SER A 126 -3.42 -22.24 8.95
N MET A 127 -2.29 -22.40 9.65
CA MET A 127 -0.95 -22.39 9.07
C MET A 127 -0.48 -23.79 8.61
N ASN A 128 -1.38 -24.78 8.58
CA ASN A 128 -1.07 -26.18 8.30
C ASN A 128 -0.06 -26.81 9.29
N ILE A 129 -0.02 -26.32 10.53
CA ILE A 129 0.81 -26.86 11.60
C ILE A 129 -0.08 -27.66 12.56
N ASP A 130 0.28 -28.91 12.79
CA ASP A 130 -0.40 -29.77 13.74
C ASP A 130 -0.02 -29.36 15.18
N PRO A 131 -0.98 -28.94 16.02
CA PRO A 131 -0.70 -28.47 17.38
C PRO A 131 0.00 -29.54 18.23
N ALA A 132 -0.23 -30.83 17.98
CA ALA A 132 0.42 -31.92 18.71
C ALA A 132 1.94 -31.97 18.47
N ARG A 133 2.41 -31.61 17.27
CA ARG A 133 3.85 -31.66 16.93
C ARG A 133 4.64 -30.56 17.60
N VAL A 134 4.01 -29.42 17.84
CA VAL A 134 4.67 -28.21 18.33
C VAL A 134 4.44 -27.94 19.81
N GLN A 135 3.77 -28.85 20.54
CA GLN A 135 3.50 -28.66 21.97
C GLN A 135 4.77 -28.40 22.78
N HIS A 136 5.88 -29.03 22.41
CA HIS A 136 7.17 -28.89 23.07
C HIS A 136 7.86 -27.52 22.87
N LEU A 137 7.44 -26.75 21.86
CA LEU A 137 7.96 -25.41 21.57
C LEU A 137 7.08 -24.29 22.16
N ARG A 138 5.86 -24.64 22.60
CA ARG A 138 4.91 -23.65 23.11
C ARG A 138 5.18 -23.37 24.58
N ALA A 139 5.10 -22.09 24.94
CA ALA A 139 4.83 -21.74 26.32
C ALA A 139 3.43 -22.27 26.66
N THR A 140 3.33 -23.23 27.59
CA THR A 140 2.03 -23.80 27.98
C THR A 140 1.17 -22.69 28.56
N PRO A 141 0.03 -22.33 27.94
CA PRO A 141 -0.89 -21.36 28.50
C PRO A 141 -1.47 -21.99 29.77
N GLY A 142 -0.94 -21.61 30.94
CA GLY A 142 -1.36 -22.12 32.24
C GLY A 142 -0.25 -22.47 33.24
N LEU A 143 1.00 -22.68 32.81
CA LEU A 143 2.11 -22.91 33.77
C LEU A 143 2.76 -21.61 34.29
N THR A 144 2.55 -20.50 33.57
CA THR A 144 3.03 -19.15 33.96
C THR A 144 2.05 -18.36 34.82
N GLU A 145 0.76 -18.69 34.84
CA GLU A 145 -0.22 -18.01 35.72
C GLU A 145 -0.28 -18.62 37.13
N GLY A 146 -0.05 -19.92 37.28
CA GLY A 146 -0.06 -20.60 38.59
C GLY A 146 1.20 -20.39 39.45
N THR A 147 2.35 -20.10 38.82
CA THR A 147 3.62 -19.93 39.56
C THR A 147 3.76 -18.53 40.18
N VAL A 148 3.13 -17.51 39.57
CA VAL A 148 3.14 -16.13 40.10
C VAL A 148 2.19 -15.97 41.30
N GLN A 149 1.11 -16.76 41.39
CA GLN A 149 0.22 -16.74 42.57
C GLN A 149 0.78 -17.48 43.80
N SER A 150 1.69 -18.45 43.61
CA SER A 150 2.23 -19.23 44.74
C SER A 150 3.26 -18.44 45.55
N THR A 151 4.02 -17.53 44.93
CA THR A 151 4.94 -16.62 45.64
C THR A 151 4.23 -15.41 46.26
N ALA A 152 3.07 -14.99 45.71
CA ALA A 152 2.27 -13.91 46.29
C ALA A 152 1.58 -14.28 47.61
N ASN A 153 1.23 -15.56 47.80
CA ASN A 153 0.55 -16.03 49.02
C ASN A 153 1.50 -16.32 50.20
N LEU A 154 2.82 -16.41 49.96
CA LEU A 154 3.81 -16.58 51.03
C LEU A 154 4.18 -15.24 51.70
N ASP A 155 4.03 -14.11 51.00
CA ASP A 155 4.38 -12.78 51.51
C ASP A 155 3.22 -12.11 52.27
N ALA A 156 1.96 -12.41 51.89
CA ALA A 156 0.76 -11.88 52.57
C ALA A 156 0.57 -12.40 54.01
N GLY A 157 1.21 -13.51 54.39
CA GLY A 157 1.12 -14.09 55.73
C GLY A 157 2.08 -13.50 56.77
N ARG A 158 3.05 -12.65 56.37
CA ARG A 158 4.10 -12.14 57.27
C ARG A 158 3.89 -10.68 57.71
N SER A 159 3.03 -9.93 57.01
CA SER A 159 2.81 -8.49 57.23
C SER A 159 1.58 -8.18 58.11
N GLY A 160 1.42 -8.89 59.24
CA GLY A 160 0.24 -8.74 60.12
C GLY A 160 0.55 -8.53 61.61
N ALA A 161 1.82 -8.37 62.00
CA ALA A 161 2.20 -8.31 63.40
C ALA A 161 3.31 -7.30 63.69
N ALA A 162 3.06 -6.00 63.50
CA ALA A 162 3.75 -4.92 64.22
C ALA A 162 3.26 -3.53 63.76
N GLU A 163 2.08 -3.10 64.19
CA GLU A 163 1.77 -1.66 64.18
C GLU A 163 1.02 -1.29 65.45
N GLY A 164 1.77 -0.82 66.46
CA GLY A 164 1.22 -0.50 67.76
C GLY A 164 2.24 0.07 68.73
N VAL A 165 2.95 1.15 68.36
CA VAL A 165 3.52 2.11 69.33
C VAL A 165 3.56 3.48 68.65
N LYS A 166 2.61 4.35 69.02
CA LYS A 166 2.72 5.80 68.84
C LYS A 166 3.04 6.42 70.21
N ASP A 167 3.72 7.56 70.14
CA ASP A 167 3.96 8.55 71.19
C ASP A 167 5.15 8.32 72.13
N THR A 168 6.25 9.06 71.90
CA THR A 168 6.73 10.08 72.86
C THR A 168 7.94 10.87 72.36
N PHE A 169 7.89 12.17 72.63
CA PHE A 169 8.99 13.12 72.88
C PHE A 169 9.38 14.15 71.79
N ARG A 170 8.95 15.39 72.11
CA ARG A 170 9.42 16.74 71.76
C ARG A 170 9.64 17.15 70.31
#